data_AF-A0AA40ANR9-F1
#
_entry.id   AF-A0AA40ANR9-F1
#
_cell.length_a   1.000
_cell.length_b   1.000
_cell.length_c   1.000
_cell.angle_alpha   90.00
_cell.angle_beta   90.00
_cell.angle_gamma   90.00
#
_symmetry.space_group_name_H-M   'P 1'
#
loop_
_entity.id
_entity.type
_entity.pdbx_description
1 polymer ?
#
loop_
_entity_poly.entity_id
_entity_poly.type
_entity_poly.pdbx_seq_one_letter_code
_entity_poly.pdbx_strand_id
1 'polypeptide(L)' 'QFGATRANVEHLQKEGVDFDTLPTPYRDAIRLARRLGIRYLWADVLCVLQDNDGDRRREHCRRPDIYRHAQLTF' A
#
# COMPACT_ATOMS: atom_id res chain seq x y z
N GLN A 1 3.18 -14.99 0.16
CA GLN A 1 3.04 -13.76 0.97
C GLN A 1 2.40 -12.70 0.08
N PHE A 2 1.45 -11.93 0.59
CA PHE A 2 0.81 -10.85 -0.16
C PHE A 2 1.61 -9.56 0.06
N GLY A 3 2.15 -8.97 -1.02
CA GLY A 3 2.90 -7.73 -0.98
C GLY A 3 3.83 -7.52 -2.17
N ALA A 4 4.41 -6.31 -2.27
CA ALA A 4 5.36 -5.95 -3.31
C ALA A 4 6.73 -6.59 -3.07
N THR A 5 7.26 -7.18 -4.12
CA THR A 5 8.57 -7.85 -4.19
C THR A 5 9.24 -7.43 -5.50
N ARG A 6 10.55 -7.62 -5.62
CA ARG A 6 11.27 -7.29 -6.87
C ARG A 6 10.73 -8.06 -8.07
N ALA A 7 10.13 -9.23 -7.83
CA ALA A 7 9.54 -10.07 -8.87
C ALA A 7 8.20 -9.54 -9.42
N ASN A 8 7.46 -8.71 -8.67
CA ASN A 8 6.11 -8.29 -9.06
C ASN A 8 5.89 -6.76 -9.06
N VAL A 9 6.85 -5.96 -8.58
CA VAL A 9 6.71 -4.50 -8.47
C VAL A 9 6.42 -3.82 -9.82
N GLU A 10 7.05 -4.28 -10.91
CA GLU A 10 6.83 -3.72 -12.24
C GLU A 10 5.40 -3.96 -12.73
N HIS A 11 4.87 -5.17 -12.49
CA HIS A 11 3.49 -5.51 -12.83
C HIS A 11 2.50 -4.70 -11.98
N LEU A 12 2.74 -4.61 -10.66
CA LEU A 12 1.91 -3.80 -9.76
C LEU A 12 1.85 -2.32 -10.17
N GLN A 13 2.94 -1.75 -10.70
CA GLN A 13 2.98 -0.36 -11.17
C GLN A 13 2.21 -0.14 -12.47
N LYS A 14 2.22 -1.13 -13.38
CA LYS A 14 1.61 -1.00 -14.72
C LYS A 14 0.14 -1.39 -14.72
N GLU A 15 -0.20 -2.48 -14.06
CA GLU A 15 -1.52 -3.12 -14.12
C GLU A 15 -2.32 -2.98 -12.83
N GLY A 16 -1.66 -2.60 -11.73
CA GLY A 16 -2.29 -2.50 -10.43
C GLY A 16 -2.52 -3.86 -9.80
N VAL A 17 -3.56 -3.94 -8.97
CA VAL A 17 -3.95 -5.16 -8.27
C VAL A 17 -5.47 -5.30 -8.33
N ASP A 18 -5.93 -6.52 -8.62
CA ASP A 18 -7.35 -6.81 -8.61
C ASP A 18 -7.88 -6.75 -7.18
N PHE A 19 -8.98 -6.02 -7.00
CA PHE A 19 -9.65 -5.83 -5.72
C PHE A 19 -9.99 -7.14 -5.02
N ASP A 20 -10.40 -8.17 -5.77
CA ASP A 20 -10.81 -9.44 -5.17
C ASP A 20 -9.63 -10.29 -4.68
N THR A 21 -8.43 -10.05 -5.24
CA THR A 21 -7.19 -10.70 -4.81
C THR A 21 -6.61 -10.11 -3.53
N LEU A 22 -7.06 -8.91 -3.14
CA LEU A 22 -6.62 -8.24 -1.92
C LEU A 22 -7.11 -8.99 -0.68
N PRO A 23 -6.29 -9.15 0.37
CA PRO A 23 -6.76 -9.61 1.67
C PRO A 23 -7.88 -8.70 2.22
N THR A 24 -8.76 -9.30 3.02
CA THR A 24 -9.92 -8.64 3.67
C THR A 24 -9.62 -7.24 4.22
N PRO A 25 -8.57 -7.01 5.05
CA PRO A 25 -8.33 -5.68 5.63
C PRO A 25 -8.15 -4.57 4.58
N TYR A 26 -7.52 -4.86 3.44
CA TYR A 26 -7.33 -3.87 2.38
C TYR A 26 -8.61 -3.62 1.59
N ARG A 27 -9.43 -4.66 1.37
CA ARG A 27 -10.74 -4.50 0.73
C ARG A 27 -11.66 -3.62 1.57
N ASP A 28 -11.66 -3.82 2.88
CA ASP A 28 -12.48 -3.04 3.80
C ASP A 28 -12.00 -1.58 3.87
N ALA A 29 -10.68 -1.36 3.94
CA ALA A 29 -10.10 -0.02 3.86
C ALA A 29 -10.47 0.72 2.57
N ILE A 30 -10.41 0.06 1.41
CA ILE A 30 -10.82 0.64 0.11
C ILE A 30 -12.31 0.96 0.10
N ARG A 31 -13.17 0.08 0.62
CA ARG A 31 -14.62 0.32 0.72
C ARG A 31 -14.91 1.52 1.61
N LEU A 32 -14.24 1.64 2.75
CA LEU A 32 -14.37 2.77 3.66
C LEU A 32 -13.91 4.08 2.99
N ALA A 33 -12.72 4.08 2.38
CA ALA A 33 -12.19 5.25 1.68
C ALA A 33 -13.14 5.73 0.57
N ARG A 34 -13.68 4.82 -0.24
CA ARG A 34 -14.68 5.14 -1.28
C ARG A 34 -15.95 5.76 -0.69
N ARG A 35 -16.47 5.23 0.42
CA ARG A 35 -17.65 5.79 1.11
C ARG A 35 -17.39 7.19 1.67
N LEU A 36 -16.14 7.49 2.04
CA LEU A 36 -15.72 8.81 2.51
C LEU A 36 -15.35 9.77 1.37
N GLY A 37 -15.47 9.35 0.11
CA GLY A 37 -15.07 10.17 -1.05
C GLY A 37 -13.55 10.31 -1.22
N ILE A 38 -12.76 9.50 -0.52
CA ILE A 38 -11.29 9.48 -0.62
C ILE A 38 -10.91 8.66 -1.85
N ARG A 39 -10.21 9.32 -2.79
CA ARG A 39 -9.81 8.69 -4.06
C ARG A 39 -8.58 7.80 -3.95
N TYR A 40 -7.64 8.15 -3.07
CA TYR A 40 -6.34 7.50 -2.99
C TYR A 40 -6.13 6.90 -1.61
N LEU A 41 -5.68 5.64 -1.60
CA LEU A 41 -5.30 4.90 -0.41
C LEU A 41 -3.84 4.52 -0.53
N TRP A 42 -3.06 4.79 0.51
CA TRP A 42 -1.69 4.30 0.60
C TRP A 42 -1.65 3.02 1.41
N ALA A 43 -1.03 1.95 0.86
CA ALA A 43 -0.86 0.68 1.53
C ALA A 43 0.61 0.24 1.42
N ASP A 44 1.34 0.29 2.54
CA ASP A 44 2.78 -0.02 2.55
C ASP A 44 3.10 -1.40 1.98
N VAL A 45 2.21 -2.37 2.19
CA VAL A 45 2.39 -3.73 1.69
C VAL A 45 2.51 -3.79 0.16
N LEU A 46 1.96 -2.81 -0.57
CA LEU A 46 1.99 -2.71 -2.02
C LEU A 46 3.02 -1.68 -2.52
N CYS A 47 3.37 -0.70 -1.70
CA CYS A 47 4.22 0.43 -2.10
C CYS A 47 5.67 0.31 -1.62
N VAL A 48 5.98 -0.63 -0.72
CA VAL A 48 7.31 -0.87 -0.15
C VAL A 48 7.74 -2.30 -0.45
N LEU A 49 8.99 -2.49 -0.91
CA LEU A 49 9.56 -3.81 -1.19
C LEU A 49 9.67 -4.63 0.11
N GLN A 50 9.05 -5.82 0.11
CA GLN A 50 8.97 -6.69 1.30
C GLN A 50 10.09 -7.75 1.34
N ASP A 51 10.79 -7.98 0.23
CA ASP A 51 11.81 -9.02 0.08
C ASP A 51 13.21 -8.59 0.55
N ASN A 52 13.36 -7.36 1.05
CA ASN A 52 14.61 -6.85 1.62
C ASN A 52 14.37 -6.06 2.93
N ASP A 53 14.81 -6.63 4.06
CA ASP A 53 14.72 -5.99 5.37
C ASP A 53 15.49 -4.65 5.47
N GLY A 54 16.55 -4.48 4.67
CA GLY A 54 17.34 -3.25 4.63
C GLY A 54 16.60 -2.07 3.98
N ASP A 55 15.86 -2.33 2.91
CA ASP A 55 15.08 -1.30 2.18
C ASP A 55 13.84 -0.92 2.98
N ARG A 56 13.14 -1.92 3.55
CA ARG A 56 12.01 -1.74 4.44
C ARG A 56 12.36 -0.75 5.57
N ARG A 57 13.45 -0.98 6.30
CA ARG A 57 13.88 -0.09 7.40
C ARG A 57 14.15 1.35 6.95
N ARG A 58 14.76 1.56 5.78
CA ARG A 58 15.03 2.90 5.24
C ARG A 58 13.75 3.65 4.87
N GLU A 59 12.78 2.96 4.27
CA GLU A 59 11.48 3.54 3.95
C GLU A 59 10.63 3.79 5.20
N HIS A 60 10.70 2.91 6.20
CA HIS A 60 10.06 3.13 7.51
C HIS A 60 10.51 4.43 8.20
N CYS A 61 11.77 4.81 8.08
CA CYS A 61 12.27 6.06 8.66
C CYS A 61 11.77 7.33 7.94
N ARG A 62 11.30 7.22 6.68
CA ARG A 62 10.73 8.35 5.90
C ARG A 62 9.21 8.49 6.02
N ARG A 63 8.54 7.53 6.67
CA ARG A 63 7.09 7.51 6.86
C ARG A 63 6.45 8.74 7.50
N PRO A 64 7.08 9.48 8.43
CA PRO A 64 6.46 10.66 9.02
C PRO A 64 6.00 11.68 7.98
N ASP A 65 6.73 11.81 6.87
CA ASP A 65 6.40 12.75 5.80
C ASP A 65 5.28 12.26 4.87
N ILE A 66 5.16 10.93 4.69
CA ILE A 66 4.15 10.32 3.81
C ILE A 66 2.75 10.48 4.43
N TYR A 67 2.62 10.30 5.74
CA TYR A 67 1.33 10.46 6.43
C TYR A 67 1.02 11.90 6.84
N ARG A 68 1.98 12.82 6.70
CA ARG A 68 1.82 14.24 7.09
C ARG A 68 0.63 14.92 6.42
N HIS A 69 0.25 14.47 5.23
CA HIS A 69 -0.87 14.98 4.45
C HIS A 69 -2.01 13.98 4.27
N ALA A 70 -2.01 12.89 5.05
CA ALA A 70 -3.07 11.90 4.99
C ALA A 70 -4.38 12.48 5.56
N GLN A 71 -5.48 12.29 4.84
CA GLN A 71 -6.82 12.65 5.30
C GLN A 71 -7.35 11.68 6.36
N LEU A 72 -6.87 10.43 6.34
CA LEU A 72 -7.28 9.36 7.24
C LEU A 72 -6.12 8.37 7.41
N THR A 73 -5.90 7.91 8.63
CA THR A 73 -5.00 6.81 8.98
C THR A 73 -5.76 5.81 9.86
N PHE A 74 -5.50 4.52 9.70
CA PHE A 74 -6.17 3.41 10.40
C PHE A 74 -5.17 2.30 10.69
#